data_AF-A0A1Z8Y490-F1
#
_entry.id   AF-A0A1Z8Y490-F1
#
_cell.length_a   1.000
_cell.length_b   1.000
_cell.length_c   1.000
_cell.angle_alpha   90.00
_cell.angle_beta   90.00
_cell.angle_gamma   90.00
#
_symmetry.space_group_name_H-M   'P 1'
#
loop_
_entity.id
_entity.type
_entity.pdbx_description
1 polymer ?
#
loop_
_entity_poly.entity_id
_entity_poly.type
_entity_poly.pdbx_seq_one_letter_code
_entity_poly.pdbx_strand_id
1 'polypeptide(L)'
;MSTTTELNPTGTYTFTITKAPERTAQVKTVKRLMEMQPEIQKGLSSLAKRRAQTDNDPRRRAGRIWIHRKRRTNLVKVAQGETFTLRLTPQILPDLRSVLPFLDVKDA
;
A
#
# COMPACT_ATOMS: atom_id res chain seq x y z
N MET A 1 16.20 2.87 -21.57
CA MET A 1 15.06 3.33 -22.38
C MET A 1 13.83 2.64 -21.84
N SER A 2 12.93 3.36 -21.15
CA SER A 2 11.70 2.78 -20.62
C SER A 2 10.58 2.99 -21.63
N THR A 3 10.10 1.90 -22.21
CA THR A 3 8.89 1.82 -23.02
C THR A 3 7.72 2.38 -22.23
N THR A 4 7.05 3.41 -22.78
CA THR A 4 5.73 3.82 -22.31
C THR A 4 4.76 2.71 -22.70
N THR A 5 4.60 1.72 -21.84
CA THR A 5 3.55 0.71 -22.01
C THR A 5 2.21 1.40 -21.81
N GLU A 6 1.42 1.50 -22.87
CA GLU A 6 0.07 2.05 -22.77
C GLU A 6 -0.81 1.07 -22.00
N LEU A 7 -1.10 1.42 -20.75
CA LEU A 7 -2.00 0.65 -19.88
C LEU A 7 -3.44 1.09 -20.10
N ASN A 8 -4.34 0.13 -20.30
CA ASN A 8 -5.76 0.43 -20.36
C ASN A 8 -6.23 0.92 -18.97
N PRO A 9 -6.87 2.11 -18.87
CA PRO A 9 -7.30 2.69 -17.61
C PRO A 9 -8.33 1.88 -16.81
N THR A 10 -8.86 0.78 -17.36
CA THR A 10 -9.94 -0.02 -16.74
C THR A 10 -9.55 -1.48 -16.48
N GLY A 11 -8.36 -1.92 -16.90
CA GLY A 11 -7.93 -3.32 -16.78
C GLY A 11 -7.43 -3.70 -15.38
N THR A 12 -7.33 -5.01 -15.14
CA THR A 12 -6.66 -5.56 -13.95
C THR A 12 -5.27 -6.04 -14.36
N TYR A 13 -4.26 -5.63 -13.59
CA TYR A 13 -2.87 -5.91 -13.91
C TYR A 13 -2.15 -6.42 -12.67
N THR A 14 -1.18 -7.30 -12.90
CA THR A 14 -0.27 -7.79 -11.87
C THR A 14 1.10 -7.15 -12.07
N PHE A 15 1.58 -6.48 -11.02
CA PHE A 15 2.84 -5.76 -11.00
C PHE A 15 3.85 -6.54 -10.16
N THR A 16 5.06 -6.70 -10.68
CA THR A 16 6.19 -7.31 -9.95
C THR A 16 7.27 -6.27 -9.74
N ILE A 17 7.78 -6.13 -8.52
CA ILE A 17 8.85 -5.17 -8.21
C ILE A 17 10.19 -5.73 -8.69
N THR A 18 10.75 -5.15 -9.76
CA THR A 18 12.03 -5.59 -10.35
C THR A 18 13.23 -5.03 -9.59
N LYS A 19 13.14 -3.76 -9.17
CA LYS A 19 14.13 -3.08 -8.34
C LYS A 19 13.42 -2.28 -7.25
N ALA A 20 13.88 -2.41 -6.01
CA ALA A 20 13.36 -1.59 -4.93
C ALA A 20 13.78 -0.11 -5.12
N PRO A 21 12.84 0.85 -5.10
CA PRO A 21 13.16 2.27 -5.25
C PRO A 21 13.94 2.79 -4.03
N GLU A 22 14.91 3.67 -4.28
CA GLU A 22 15.77 4.24 -3.23
C GLU A 22 15.15 5.50 -2.59
N ARG A 23 14.39 6.28 -3.37
CA ARG A 23 13.78 7.53 -2.89
C ARG A 23 12.57 7.25 -2.03
N THR A 24 12.51 7.89 -0.86
CA THR A 24 11.41 7.73 0.10
C THR A 24 10.03 8.03 -0.50
N ALA A 25 9.94 9.02 -1.41
CA ALA A 25 8.69 9.34 -2.11
C ALA A 25 8.20 8.17 -2.98
N GLN A 26 9.10 7.56 -3.76
CA GLN A 26 8.77 6.42 -4.63
C GLN A 26 8.39 5.19 -3.81
N VAL A 27 9.12 4.92 -2.72
CA VAL A 27 8.79 3.83 -1.78
C VAL A 27 7.39 4.01 -1.21
N LYS A 28 7.01 5.24 -0.83
CA LYS A 28 5.66 5.53 -0.34
C LYS A 28 4.59 5.31 -1.41
N THR A 29 4.87 5.70 -2.66
CA THR A 29 3.94 5.50 -3.78
C THR A 29 3.72 4.01 -4.05
N VAL A 30 4.79 3.21 -4.19
CA VAL A 30 4.66 1.75 -4.38
C VAL A 30 3.93 1.10 -3.21
N LYS A 31 4.29 1.46 -1.97
CA LYS A 31 3.62 0.96 -0.77
C LYS A 31 2.12 1.26 -0.80
N ARG A 32 1.73 2.48 -1.21
CA ARG A 32 0.31 2.87 -1.31
C ARG A 32 -0.43 2.03 -2.36
N LEU A 33 0.18 1.80 -3.53
CA LEU A 33 -0.40 0.96 -4.58
C LEU A 33 -0.61 -0.49 -4.09
N MET A 34 0.38 -1.06 -3.42
CA MET A 34 0.26 -2.38 -2.78
C MET A 34 -0.81 -2.39 -1.69
N GLU A 35 -0.91 -1.34 -0.88
CA GLU A 35 -1.94 -1.25 0.16
C GLU A 35 -3.36 -1.16 -0.43
N MET A 36 -3.56 -0.68 -1.67
CA MET A 36 -4.89 -0.60 -2.31
C MET A 36 -5.52 -1.96 -2.62
N GLN A 37 -4.76 -3.06 -2.56
CA GLN A 37 -5.30 -4.39 -2.78
C GLN A 37 -6.41 -4.72 -1.77
N PRO A 38 -7.56 -5.30 -2.22
CA PRO A 38 -8.69 -5.57 -1.33
C PRO A 38 -8.33 -6.45 -0.12
N GLU A 39 -7.45 -7.43 -0.31
CA GLU A 39 -7.00 -8.34 0.76
C GLU A 39 -6.22 -7.60 1.84
N ILE A 40 -5.29 -6.72 1.42
CA ILE A 40 -4.51 -5.90 2.33
C ILE A 40 -5.41 -4.89 3.04
N GLN A 41 -6.34 -4.24 2.34
CA GLN A 41 -7.31 -3.32 2.96
C GLN A 41 -8.19 -4.01 4.01
N LYS A 42 -8.64 -5.25 3.75
CA LYS A 42 -9.37 -6.08 4.73
C LYS A 42 -8.51 -6.35 5.96
N GLY A 43 -7.25 -6.76 5.77
CA GLY A 43 -6.31 -6.99 6.87
C GLY A 43 -6.05 -5.74 7.70
N LEU A 44 -5.84 -4.59 7.06
CA LEU A 44 -5.64 -3.30 7.71
C LEU A 44 -6.87 -2.86 8.53
N SER A 45 -8.07 -3.06 7.99
CA SER A 45 -9.33 -2.76 8.67
C SER A 45 -9.53 -3.65 9.90
N SER A 46 -9.27 -4.95 9.77
CA SER A 46 -9.32 -5.90 10.89
C SER A 46 -8.35 -5.51 12.01
N LEU A 47 -7.11 -5.16 11.66
CA LEU A 47 -6.11 -4.70 12.63
C LEU A 47 -6.49 -3.37 13.28
N ALA A 48 -7.13 -2.45 12.55
CA ALA A 48 -7.63 -1.21 13.13
C ALA A 48 -8.74 -1.46 14.16
N LYS A 49 -9.69 -2.35 13.84
CA LYS A 49 -10.74 -2.79 14.76
C LYS A 49 -10.16 -3.43 16.02
N ARG A 50 -9.22 -4.37 15.87
CA ARG A 50 -8.52 -4.99 17.00
C ARG A 50 -7.83 -3.96 17.88
N ARG A 51 -7.09 -3.01 17.31
CA ARG A 51 -6.42 -1.95 18.09
C ARG A 51 -7.40 -1.14 18.92
N ALA A 52 -8.55 -0.79 18.35
CA ALA A 52 -9.58 -0.03 19.05
C ALA A 52 -10.18 -0.81 20.23
N GLN A 53 -10.30 -2.13 20.11
CA GLN A 53 -10.94 -2.98 21.11
C GLN A 53 -9.99 -3.45 22.22
N THR A 54 -8.75 -3.81 21.89
CA THR A 54 -7.87 -4.55 22.82
C THR A 54 -6.46 -3.99 22.94
N ASP A 55 -5.82 -3.57 21.84
CA ASP A 55 -4.40 -3.23 21.90
C ASP A 55 -4.10 -1.81 22.41
N ASN A 56 -5.09 -0.91 22.37
CA ASN A 56 -4.94 0.45 22.90
C ASN A 56 -5.02 0.43 24.43
N ASP A 57 -4.15 1.21 25.07
CA ASP A 57 -4.02 1.24 26.53
C ASP A 57 -4.76 2.47 27.11
N PRO A 58 -5.94 2.28 27.77
CA PRO A 58 -6.68 3.38 28.38
C PRO A 58 -6.03 3.80 29.71
N ARG A 59 -5.48 5.01 29.76
CA ARG A 59 -4.84 5.57 30.97
C ARG A 59 -5.67 6.68 31.58
N ARG A 60 -5.86 6.67 32.89
CA ARG A 60 -6.59 7.74 33.60
C ARG A 60 -5.63 8.90 33.92
N ARG A 61 -6.01 10.14 33.57
CA ARG A 61 -5.30 11.38 33.93
C ARG A 61 -6.30 12.50 34.18
N ALA A 62 -6.19 13.16 35.34
CA ALA A 62 -7.07 14.27 35.76
C ALA A 62 -8.57 13.94 35.60
N GLY A 63 -8.98 12.76 36.07
CA GLY A 63 -10.38 12.31 36.00
C GLY A 63 -10.87 11.85 34.62
N ARG A 64 -10.08 12.00 33.55
CA ARG A 64 -10.43 11.56 32.18
C ARG A 64 -9.64 10.34 31.73
N ILE A 65 -10.21 9.53 30.83
CA ILE A 65 -9.52 8.42 30.17
C ILE A 65 -8.84 8.95 28.90
N TRP A 66 -7.52 8.81 28.85
CA TRP A 66 -6.68 9.12 27.70
C TRP A 66 -6.21 7.81 27.06
N ILE A 67 -6.49 7.63 25.77
CA ILE A 67 -6.14 6.41 25.05
C ILE A 67 -4.70 6.54 24.54
N HIS A 68 -3.79 5.73 25.09
CA HIS A 68 -2.46 5.54 24.54
C HIS A 68 -2.54 4.58 23.35
N ARG A 69 -2.40 5.14 22.13
CA ARG A 69 -2.62 4.42 20.88
C ARG A 69 -1.39 3.61 20.47
N LYS A 70 -1.58 2.32 20.19
CA LYS A 70 -0.52 1.46 19.66
C LYS A 70 -0.20 1.80 18.20
N ARG A 71 1.06 1.71 17.81
CA ARG A 71 1.53 1.94 16.43
C ARG A 71 0.81 0.98 15.45
N ARG A 72 0.43 1.49 14.28
CA ARG A 72 -0.15 0.68 13.19
C ARG A 72 0.87 -0.36 12.71
N THR A 73 0.44 -1.63 12.65
CA THR A 73 1.17 -2.69 11.96
C THR A 73 1.14 -2.45 10.45
N ASN A 74 2.30 -2.53 9.80
CA ASN A 74 2.39 -2.51 8.34
C ASN A 74 2.25 -3.94 7.82
N LEU A 75 1.31 -4.16 6.90
CA LEU A 75 1.12 -5.46 6.24
C LEU A 75 1.95 -5.60 4.96
N VAL A 76 2.41 -4.47 4.41
CA VAL A 76 3.11 -4.42 3.14
C VAL A 76 4.56 -4.00 3.38
N LYS A 77 5.47 -4.70 2.71
CA LYS A 77 6.88 -4.34 2.58
C LYS A 77 7.20 -4.17 1.10
N VAL A 78 7.82 -3.05 0.75
CA VAL A 78 8.31 -2.82 -0.62
C VAL A 78 9.67 -3.50 -0.72
N ALA A 79 9.70 -4.71 -1.26
CA ALA A 79 10.90 -5.48 -1.50
C ALA A 79 10.96 -5.96 -2.95
N GLN A 80 12.16 -6.23 -3.45
CA GLN A 80 12.34 -6.80 -4.78
C GLN A 80 11.72 -8.21 -4.83
N GLY A 81 11.03 -8.52 -5.93
CA GLY A 81 10.35 -9.80 -6.13
C GLY A 81 8.92 -9.86 -5.60
N GLU A 82 8.48 -8.87 -4.82
CA GLU A 82 7.08 -8.79 -4.37
C GLU A 82 6.15 -8.51 -5.55
N THR A 83 4.99 -9.16 -5.53
CA THR A 83 3.97 -9.03 -6.55
C THR A 83 2.69 -8.47 -5.95
N PHE A 84 1.99 -7.65 -6.72
CA PHE A 84 0.68 -7.15 -6.33
C PHE A 84 -0.22 -6.96 -7.55
N THR A 85 -1.48 -7.35 -7.41
CA THR A 85 -2.53 -7.21 -8.42
C THR A 85 -3.41 -6.03 -8.09
N LEU A 86 -3.64 -5.14 -9.05
CA LEU A 86 -4.44 -3.95 -8.88
C LEU A 86 -5.31 -3.70 -10.11
N ARG A 87 -6.57 -3.34 -9.86
CA ARG A 87 -7.47 -2.83 -10.90
C ARG A 87 -7.14 -1.37 -11.16
N LEU A 88 -6.81 -1.04 -12.40
CA LEU A 88 -6.50 0.33 -12.78
C LEU A 88 -7.76 1.20 -12.79
N THR A 89 -7.57 2.44 -12.36
CA THR A 89 -8.50 3.53 -12.61
C THR A 89 -7.71 4.75 -13.10
N PRO A 90 -8.34 5.68 -13.83
CA PRO A 90 -7.65 6.85 -14.38
C PRO A 90 -6.90 7.69 -13.34
N GLN A 91 -7.41 7.72 -12.09
CA GLN A 91 -6.84 8.51 -11.00
C GLN A 91 -5.48 7.99 -10.53
N ILE A 92 -5.20 6.70 -10.71
CA ILE A 92 -3.98 6.04 -10.21
C ILE A 92 -2.88 6.03 -11.28
N LEU A 93 -3.20 6.36 -12.53
CA LEU A 93 -2.26 6.34 -13.65
C LEU A 93 -1.06 7.30 -13.47
N PRO A 94 -1.21 8.54 -12.98
CA PRO A 94 -0.07 9.42 -12.76
C PRO A 94 0.93 8.83 -11.75
N ASP A 95 0.40 8.23 -10.69
CA ASP A 95 1.20 7.56 -9.66
C ASP A 95 1.96 6.37 -10.23
N LEU A 96 1.29 5.54 -11.02
CA LEU A 96 1.89 4.39 -11.70
C LEU A 96 2.98 4.83 -12.68
N ARG A 97 2.72 5.85 -13.52
CA ARG A 97 3.72 6.40 -14.45
C ARG A 97 5.01 6.79 -13.75
N SER A 98 4.92 7.34 -12.53
CA SER A 98 6.11 7.71 -11.75
C SER A 98 6.91 6.50 -11.25
N VAL A 99 6.30 5.32 -11.10
CA VAL A 99 6.95 4.12 -10.53
C VAL A 99 7.12 2.97 -11.54
N LEU A 100 6.58 3.09 -12.75
CA LEU A 100 6.77 2.14 -13.86
C LEU A 100 8.23 1.70 -14.08
N PRO A 101 9.25 2.56 -13.94
CA PRO A 101 10.65 2.11 -14.11
C PRO A 101 11.10 1.01 -13.14
N PHE A 102 10.36 0.78 -12.04
CA PHE A 102 10.67 -0.20 -11.00
C PHE A 102 9.76 -1.44 -11.03
N LEU A 103 8.78 -1.46 -11.95
CA LEU A 103 7.74 -2.48 -12.00
C LEU A 103 7.77 -3.20 -13.35
N ASP A 104 7.66 -4.51 -13.30
CA ASP A 104 7.29 -5.33 -14.45
C ASP A 104 5.77 -5.52 -14.44
N VAL A 105 5.14 -5.35 -15.61
CA VAL A 105 3.68 -5.36 -15.74
C VAL A 105 3.26 -6.60 -16.52
N LYS A 106 2.31 -7.34 -15.95
CA LYS A 106 1.65 -8.47 -16.60
C LYS A 106 0.15 -8.26 -16.59
N ASP A 107 -0.49 -8.54 -17.71
CA ASP A 107 -1.95 -8.61 -17.77
C ASP A 107 -2.40 -9.77 -16.89
N ALA A 108 -3.41 -9.51 -16.04
CA ALA A 108 -3.92 -10.47 -15.06
C ALA A 108 -4.88 -11.49 -15.68
#